data_AF-A0AAN8PYK3-F1
#
_entry.id   AF-A0AAN8PYK3-F1
#
_cell.length_a   1.000
_cell.length_b   1.000
_cell.length_c   1.000
_cell.angle_alpha   90.00
_cell.angle_beta   90.00
_cell.angle_gamma   90.00
#
_symmetry.space_group_name_H-M   'P 1'
#
loop_
_entity.id
_entity.type
_entity.pdbx_description
1 polymer ?
#
loop_
_entity_poly.entity_id
_entity_poly.type
_entity_poly.pdbx_seq_one_letter_code
_entity_poly.pdbx_strand_id
1 'polypeptide(L)'
;MAANHARQEEETTSDVTVSCDGTWQKRGFSSKNCIATVLTVDPNGAGCRVVDTEVMSNYCNICSTMKHKLNEQEFKKWSEDNKSKGLCLKNHNGSAGAMEPAGMSKIFRRSVKLRKLRYTGYLGDGDSKSFNAVATADPPIYSNAPIDKLECCGHIQKRIGKRLMEK
;
A
#
# COMPACT_ATOMS: atom_id res chain seq x y z
N MET A 1 -49.11 -11.24 -7.35
CA MET A 1 -48.13 -10.63 -8.26
C MET A 1 -47.26 -9.68 -7.44
N ALA A 2 -46.22 -10.20 -6.78
CA ALA A 2 -45.29 -9.42 -5.97
C ALA A 2 -43.88 -9.95 -6.29
N ALA A 3 -43.39 -9.60 -7.47
CA ALA A 3 -42.05 -9.93 -7.92
C ALA A 3 -41.61 -8.79 -8.83
N ASN A 4 -41.24 -7.64 -8.25
CA ASN A 4 -40.61 -6.52 -8.97
C ASN A 4 -40.02 -5.45 -8.03
N HIS A 5 -39.31 -5.85 -6.96
CA HIS A 5 -38.46 -4.93 -6.20
C HIS A 5 -37.08 -5.50 -5.85
N ALA A 6 -36.62 -6.53 -6.57
CA ALA A 6 -35.29 -7.12 -6.37
C ALA A 6 -34.41 -7.00 -7.64
N ARG A 7 -34.55 -5.91 -8.41
CA ARG A 7 -33.61 -5.57 -9.50
C ARG A 7 -32.59 -4.54 -9.00
N GLN A 8 -31.43 -5.06 -8.64
CA GLN A 8 -30.10 -4.50 -8.90
C GLN A 8 -29.79 -3.10 -8.34
N GLU A 9 -29.40 -3.05 -7.08
CA GLU A 9 -28.25 -2.23 -6.69
C GLU A 9 -26.99 -3.09 -6.88
N GLU A 10 -26.57 -3.29 -8.14
CA GLU A 10 -25.15 -3.57 -8.38
C GLU A 10 -24.43 -2.28 -8.02
N GLU A 11 -23.79 -2.26 -6.85
CA GLU A 11 -22.90 -1.18 -6.44
C GLU A 11 -21.83 -1.06 -7.55
N THR A 12 -21.97 -0.06 -8.43
CA THR A 12 -21.19 0.07 -9.67
C THR A 12 -19.72 0.22 -9.33
N THR A 13 -19.02 -0.90 -9.25
CA THR A 13 -17.62 -0.97 -8.92
C THR A 13 -16.87 -1.06 -10.24
N SER A 14 -16.03 -0.07 -10.51
CA SER A 14 -15.26 -0.02 -11.76
C SER A 14 -13.87 -0.63 -11.57
N ASP A 15 -13.44 -1.38 -12.59
CA ASP A 15 -12.10 -1.95 -12.66
C ASP A 15 -11.18 -0.93 -13.32
N VAL A 16 -10.06 -0.65 -12.67
CA VAL A 16 -9.13 0.40 -13.13
C VAL A 16 -7.69 -0.05 -13.01
N THR A 17 -6.86 0.52 -13.89
CA THR A 17 -5.40 0.49 -13.78
C THR A 17 -4.93 1.65 -12.92
N VAL A 18 -4.04 1.35 -11.98
CA VAL A 18 -3.44 2.32 -11.09
C VAL A 18 -1.92 2.25 -11.10
N SER A 19 -1.28 3.38 -10.86
CA SER A 19 0.15 3.46 -10.59
C SER A 19 0.37 3.41 -9.10
N CYS A 20 1.25 2.52 -8.65
CA CYS A 20 1.52 2.22 -7.25
C CYS A 20 2.99 2.49 -6.95
N ASP A 21 3.25 3.34 -5.96
CA ASP A 21 4.62 3.66 -5.54
C ASP A 21 4.68 4.01 -4.05
N GLY A 22 5.84 3.80 -3.46
CA GLY A 22 6.17 4.17 -2.10
C GLY A 22 7.25 5.24 -2.07
N THR A 23 7.12 6.19 -1.14
CA THR A 23 8.19 7.15 -0.86
C THR A 23 8.61 7.06 0.60
N TRP A 24 9.90 7.29 0.87
CA TRP A 24 10.49 7.21 2.20
C TRP A 24 11.07 8.56 2.61
N GLN A 25 10.97 8.85 3.90
CA GLN A 25 11.55 10.08 4.48
C GLN A 25 13.05 10.22 4.21
N LYS A 26 13.79 9.10 4.14
CA LYS A 26 15.23 9.07 3.91
C LYS A 26 15.56 8.02 2.86
N ARG A 27 16.61 8.29 2.07
CA ARG A 27 17.17 7.33 1.13
C ARG A 27 17.80 6.14 1.87
N GLY A 28 17.67 4.94 1.31
CA GLY A 28 18.24 3.71 1.85
C GLY A 28 17.32 2.97 2.83
N PHE A 29 17.79 1.84 3.35
CA PHE A 29 16.97 0.90 4.12
C PHE A 29 16.73 1.30 5.60
N SER A 30 17.10 2.51 6.00
CA SER A 30 17.04 2.98 7.40
C SER A 30 15.86 3.91 7.69
N SER A 31 15.02 4.23 6.70
CA SER A 31 13.87 5.10 6.90
C SER A 31 12.90 4.54 7.94
N LYS A 32 12.32 5.45 8.72
CA LYS A 32 11.32 5.12 9.75
C LYS A 32 9.89 5.35 9.30
N ASN A 33 9.73 6.11 8.22
CA ASN A 33 8.45 6.50 7.66
C ASN A 33 8.43 6.24 6.17
N CYS A 34 7.29 5.78 5.68
CA CYS A 34 6.99 5.52 4.29
C CYS A 34 5.56 6.02 4.01
N ILE A 35 5.31 6.53 2.81
CA ILE A 35 3.97 6.82 2.32
C ILE A 35 3.77 5.98 1.06
N ALA A 36 2.85 5.04 1.14
CA ALA A 36 2.42 4.25 0.01
C ALA A 36 1.29 5.00 -0.70
N THR A 37 1.37 5.16 -2.02
CA THR A 37 0.45 5.99 -2.81
C THR A 37 -0.07 5.23 -4.02
N VAL A 38 -1.36 5.41 -4.30
CA VAL A 38 -2.02 4.91 -5.51
C VAL A 38 -2.51 6.11 -6.33
N LEU A 39 -2.11 6.17 -7.59
CA LEU A 39 -2.46 7.21 -8.55
C LEU A 39 -3.29 6.64 -9.69
N THR A 40 -4.16 7.46 -10.28
CA THR A 40 -4.81 7.12 -11.55
C THR A 40 -3.77 7.02 -12.66
N VAL A 41 -3.97 6.09 -13.59
CA VAL A 41 -3.24 6.09 -14.86
C VAL A 41 -4.14 6.73 -15.91
N ASP A 42 -3.73 7.88 -16.44
CA ASP A 42 -4.45 8.53 -17.53
C ASP A 42 -3.75 8.20 -18.87
N PRO A 43 -4.41 7.44 -19.76
CA PRO A 43 -3.84 7.12 -21.08
C PRO A 43 -3.74 8.34 -22.00
N ASN A 44 -4.47 9.42 -21.72
CA ASN A 44 -4.53 10.61 -22.58
C ASN A 44 -3.58 11.73 -22.14
N GLY A 45 -2.82 11.52 -21.06
CA GLY A 45 -1.78 12.46 -20.62
C GLY A 45 -2.30 13.77 -20.01
N ALA A 46 -3.60 13.87 -19.66
CA ALA A 46 -4.15 15.04 -18.96
C ALA A 46 -3.76 15.09 -17.47
N GLY A 47 -3.10 14.04 -16.97
CA GLY A 47 -2.38 14.01 -15.69
C GLY A 47 -2.89 12.94 -14.74
N CYS A 48 -2.02 12.50 -13.84
CA CYS A 48 -2.36 11.51 -12.82
C CYS A 48 -2.88 12.20 -11.56
N ARG A 49 -3.92 11.65 -10.93
CA ARG A 49 -4.48 12.13 -9.65
C ARG A 49 -4.22 11.12 -8.55
N VAL A 50 -4.05 11.62 -7.33
CA VAL A 50 -3.95 10.77 -6.13
C VAL A 50 -5.31 10.16 -5.84
N VAL A 51 -5.38 8.83 -5.82
CA VAL A 51 -6.58 8.07 -5.48
C VAL A 51 -6.60 7.76 -3.99
N ASP A 52 -5.50 7.26 -3.45
CA ASP A 52 -5.40 6.90 -2.03
C ASP A 52 -3.94 6.91 -1.56
N THR A 53 -3.74 7.11 -0.25
CA THR A 53 -2.43 7.10 0.41
C THR A 53 -2.49 6.41 1.76
N GLU A 54 -1.43 5.71 2.14
CA GLU A 54 -1.28 5.11 3.46
C GLU A 54 0.08 5.48 4.04
N VAL A 55 0.05 6.13 5.21
CA VAL A 55 1.26 6.43 5.97
C VAL A 55 1.65 5.22 6.79
N MET A 56 2.87 4.74 6.59
CA MET A 56 3.44 3.59 7.30
C MET A 56 4.63 4.05 8.14
N SER A 57 4.69 3.61 9.39
CA SER A 57 5.79 3.93 10.30
C SER A 57 6.16 2.75 11.19
N ASN A 58 7.47 2.48 11.29
CA ASN A 58 8.01 1.51 12.26
C ASN A 58 8.54 2.19 13.53
N TYR A 59 8.27 3.48 13.69
CA TYR A 59 8.76 4.30 14.78
C TYR A 59 7.62 5.08 15.44
N CYS A 60 7.73 5.31 16.73
CA CYS A 60 6.89 6.26 17.44
C CYS A 60 7.77 6.97 18.46
N ASN A 61 7.80 8.31 18.38
CA ASN A 61 8.67 9.11 19.25
C ASN A 61 8.31 8.94 20.73
N ILE A 62 7.01 8.97 21.03
CA ILE A 62 6.49 8.80 22.41
C ILE A 62 6.94 7.44 22.96
N CYS A 63 6.76 6.36 22.20
CA CYS A 63 7.21 5.03 22.59
C CYS A 63 8.73 4.96 22.78
N SER A 64 9.50 5.59 21.90
CA SER A 64 10.97 5.62 22.01
C SER A 64 11.40 6.34 23.28
N THR A 65 10.82 7.51 23.57
CA THR A 65 11.13 8.28 24.78
C THR A 65 10.76 7.52 26.05
N MET A 66 9.57 6.93 26.11
CA MET A 66 9.12 6.22 27.31
C MET A 66 9.90 4.93 27.57
N LYS A 67 10.39 4.28 26.52
CA LYS A 67 11.29 3.11 26.65
C LYS A 67 12.60 3.45 27.37
N HIS A 68 13.07 4.69 27.28
CA HIS A 68 14.27 5.15 28.01
C HIS A 68 13.97 5.62 29.43
N LYS A 69 12.70 5.88 29.78
CA LYS A 69 12.29 6.42 31.09
C LYS A 69 11.76 5.35 32.04
N LEU A 70 11.15 4.30 31.49
CA LEU A 70 10.49 3.24 32.26
C LEU A 70 11.35 1.98 32.28
N ASN A 71 11.22 1.18 33.33
CA ASN A 71 11.75 -0.18 33.30
C ASN A 71 10.91 -1.08 32.36
N GLU A 72 11.36 -2.30 32.12
CA GLU A 72 10.74 -3.19 31.11
C GLU A 72 9.27 -3.54 31.42
N GLN A 73 8.94 -3.81 32.68
CA GLN A 73 7.59 -4.21 33.10
C GLN A 73 6.62 -3.02 33.00
N GLU A 74 7.04 -1.86 33.49
CA GLU A 74 6.28 -0.60 33.38
C GLU A 74 6.06 -0.20 31.92
N PHE A 75 7.11 -0.31 31.10
CA PHE A 75 7.02 0.01 29.69
C PHE A 75 6.03 -0.89 28.96
N LYS A 76 5.99 -2.19 29.28
CA LYS A 76 5.04 -3.12 28.66
C LYS A 76 3.60 -2.69 28.92
N LYS A 77 3.26 -2.45 30.20
CA LYS A 77 1.92 -2.00 30.60
C LYS A 77 1.57 -0.65 29.96
N TRP A 78 2.49 0.32 30.04
CA TRP A 78 2.31 1.64 29.44
C TRP A 78 2.14 1.58 27.91
N SER A 79 2.89 0.71 27.23
CA SER A 79 2.86 0.56 25.77
C SER A 79 1.52 -0.01 25.28
N GLU A 80 0.94 -0.95 26.03
CA GLU A 80 -0.39 -1.49 25.78
C GLU A 80 -1.46 -0.38 25.93
N ASP A 81 -1.40 0.38 27.03
CA ASP A 81 -2.29 1.53 27.25
C ASP A 81 -2.12 2.63 26.20
N ASN A 82 -0.89 2.92 25.78
CA ASN A 82 -0.60 3.94 24.78
C ASN A 82 -1.10 3.52 23.38
N LYS A 83 -1.06 2.22 23.07
CA LYS A 83 -1.64 1.67 21.84
C LYS A 83 -3.17 1.70 21.88
N SER A 84 -3.78 1.31 22.99
CA SER A 84 -5.25 1.31 23.13
C SER A 84 -5.85 2.72 23.03
N LYS A 85 -5.12 3.73 23.50
CA LYS A 85 -5.46 5.16 23.35
C LYS A 85 -5.19 5.74 21.95
N GLY A 86 -4.63 4.96 21.02
CA GLY A 86 -4.31 5.43 19.67
C GLY A 86 -3.16 6.44 19.60
N LEU A 87 -2.35 6.58 20.65
CA LEU A 87 -1.23 7.53 20.71
C LEU A 87 0.05 6.96 20.08
N CYS A 88 0.11 5.64 19.87
CA CYS A 88 1.22 4.99 19.18
C CYS A 88 1.10 5.14 17.66
N LEU A 89 1.95 5.99 17.08
CA LEU A 89 2.01 6.18 15.61
C LEU A 89 2.71 5.04 14.85
N LYS A 90 3.36 4.12 15.57
CA LYS A 90 3.98 2.95 14.95
C LYS A 90 2.88 1.98 14.51
N ASN A 91 2.73 1.81 13.20
CA ASN A 91 1.73 0.94 12.59
C ASN A 91 2.34 -0.18 11.73
N HIS A 92 3.68 -0.27 11.66
CA HIS A 92 4.42 -1.30 10.93
C HIS A 92 5.44 -1.99 11.83
N ASN A 93 5.50 -3.32 11.74
CA ASN A 93 6.57 -4.11 12.34
C ASN A 93 7.41 -4.69 11.20
N GLY A 94 8.67 -4.27 11.11
CA GLY A 94 9.60 -4.76 10.10
C GLY A 94 10.52 -3.68 9.53
N SER A 95 11.19 -4.05 8.44
CA SER A 95 12.13 -3.18 7.72
C SER A 95 11.41 -2.04 6.98
N ALA A 96 12.17 -1.01 6.61
CA ALA A 96 11.67 0.10 5.81
C ALA A 96 11.11 -0.37 4.46
N GLY A 97 11.78 -1.32 3.81
CA GLY A 97 11.34 -1.88 2.52
C GLY A 97 10.06 -2.72 2.60
N ALA A 98 9.68 -3.21 3.78
CA ALA A 98 8.43 -3.92 3.98
C ALA A 98 7.22 -2.98 4.21
N MET A 99 7.45 -1.67 4.37
CA MET A 99 6.36 -0.70 4.60
C MET A 99 5.50 -0.48 3.36
N GLU A 100 6.11 -0.36 2.19
CA GLU A 100 5.36 -0.15 0.94
C GLU A 100 4.43 -1.33 0.64
N PRO A 101 4.87 -2.61 0.67
CA PRO A 101 3.97 -3.75 0.49
C PRO A 101 2.82 -3.75 1.49
N ALA A 102 3.10 -3.49 2.77
CA ALA A 102 2.07 -3.46 3.81
C ALA A 102 1.08 -2.29 3.63
N GLY A 103 1.57 -1.12 3.20
CA GLY A 103 0.75 0.03 2.86
C GLY A 103 -0.14 -0.23 1.65
N MET A 104 0.41 -0.84 0.59
CA MET A 104 -0.33 -1.24 -0.61
C MET A 104 -1.45 -2.22 -0.26
N SER A 105 -1.19 -3.25 0.53
CA SER A 105 -2.23 -4.18 0.98
C SER A 105 -3.38 -3.48 1.71
N LYS A 106 -3.10 -2.48 2.56
CA LYS A 106 -4.15 -1.70 3.24
C LYS A 106 -4.98 -0.87 2.27
N ILE A 107 -4.33 -0.19 1.31
CA ILE A 107 -5.02 0.61 0.29
C ILE A 107 -5.91 -0.29 -0.59
N PHE A 108 -5.38 -1.42 -1.05
CA PHE A 108 -6.10 -2.37 -1.89
C PHE A 108 -7.30 -3.00 -1.17
N ARG A 109 -7.19 -3.32 0.13
CA ARG A 109 -8.32 -3.87 0.91
C ARG A 109 -9.47 -2.89 1.11
N ARG A 110 -9.20 -1.58 1.11
CA ARG A 110 -10.21 -0.54 1.35
C ARG A 110 -10.71 0.14 0.07
N SER A 111 -10.15 -0.20 -1.08
CA SER A 111 -10.44 0.44 -2.38
C SER A 111 -11.92 0.42 -2.73
N VAL A 112 -12.55 -0.76 -2.72
CA VAL A 112 -13.98 -0.91 -3.06
C VAL A 112 -14.84 -0.14 -2.05
N LYS A 113 -14.58 -0.31 -0.76
CA LYS A 113 -15.36 0.34 0.30
C LYS A 113 -15.28 1.87 0.25
N LEU A 114 -14.08 2.42 0.09
CA LEU A 114 -13.85 3.87 0.17
C LEU A 114 -13.98 4.60 -1.16
N ARG A 115 -13.68 3.93 -2.28
CA ARG A 115 -13.56 4.56 -3.61
C ARG A 115 -14.49 3.98 -4.66
N LYS A 116 -15.16 2.85 -4.39
CA LYS A 116 -15.97 2.10 -5.39
C LYS A 116 -15.15 1.67 -6.61
N LEU A 117 -13.86 1.37 -6.40
CA LEU A 117 -12.93 0.94 -7.44
C LEU A 117 -12.28 -0.38 -7.07
N ARG A 118 -12.09 -1.26 -8.06
CA ARG A 118 -11.17 -2.40 -7.98
C ARG A 118 -9.93 -2.10 -8.80
N TYR A 119 -8.78 -2.24 -8.17
CA TYR A 119 -7.49 -2.02 -8.81
C TYR A 119 -7.03 -3.32 -9.46
N THR A 120 -7.41 -3.54 -10.71
CA THR A 120 -7.09 -4.76 -11.47
C THR A 120 -5.79 -4.63 -12.25
N GLY A 121 -5.41 -3.42 -12.68
CA GLY A 121 -4.09 -3.17 -13.28
C GLY A 121 -3.13 -2.52 -12.28
N TYR A 122 -1.99 -3.16 -12.02
CA TYR A 122 -0.94 -2.65 -11.14
C TYR A 122 0.27 -2.18 -11.96
N LEU A 123 0.49 -0.87 -12.08
CA LEU A 123 1.70 -0.30 -12.68
C LEU A 123 2.70 0.09 -11.59
N GLY A 124 3.88 -0.55 -11.58
CA GLY A 124 4.91 -0.32 -10.56
C GLY A 124 6.32 -0.03 -11.11
N ASP A 125 7.24 0.28 -10.20
CA ASP A 125 8.64 0.64 -10.50
C ASP A 125 9.56 -0.55 -10.87
N GLY A 126 9.02 -1.78 -10.85
CA GLY A 126 9.76 -2.99 -11.19
C GLY A 126 10.15 -3.85 -9.99
N ASP A 127 10.19 -3.33 -8.76
CA ASP A 127 10.19 -4.22 -7.59
C ASP A 127 8.85 -4.95 -7.48
N SER A 128 8.91 -6.27 -7.30
CA SER A 128 7.72 -7.12 -7.35
C SER A 128 7.13 -7.40 -5.96
N LYS A 129 7.79 -6.95 -4.87
CA LYS A 129 7.34 -7.25 -3.50
C LYS A 129 5.96 -6.68 -3.20
N SER A 130 5.72 -5.43 -3.58
CA SER A 130 4.44 -4.75 -3.35
C SER A 130 3.32 -5.31 -4.21
N PHE A 131 3.63 -5.64 -5.47
CA PHE A 131 2.71 -6.39 -6.34
C PHE A 131 2.34 -7.75 -5.75
N ASN A 132 3.33 -8.55 -5.35
CA ASN A 132 3.09 -9.88 -4.77
C ASN A 132 2.23 -9.78 -3.50
N ALA A 133 2.48 -8.78 -2.65
CA ALA A 133 1.71 -8.57 -1.42
C ALA A 133 0.21 -8.29 -1.64
N VAL A 134 -0.19 -7.80 -2.81
CA VAL A 134 -1.60 -7.61 -3.16
C VAL A 134 -2.16 -8.74 -4.01
N ALA A 135 -1.38 -9.25 -4.97
CA ALA A 135 -1.80 -10.29 -5.91
C ALA A 135 -1.93 -11.67 -5.26
N THR A 136 -1.07 -11.99 -4.28
CA THR A 136 -1.06 -13.28 -3.58
C THR A 136 -1.52 -13.15 -2.12
N ALA A 137 -2.33 -12.14 -1.83
CA ALA A 137 -2.85 -11.93 -0.48
C ALA A 137 -3.79 -13.07 -0.06
N ASP A 138 -3.73 -13.45 1.21
CA ASP A 138 -4.67 -14.39 1.82
C ASP A 138 -5.34 -13.72 3.04
N PRO A 139 -6.69 -13.62 3.08
CA PRO A 139 -7.61 -13.91 1.97
C PRO A 139 -7.36 -13.00 0.75
N PRO A 140 -7.78 -13.42 -0.46
CA PRO A 140 -7.66 -12.61 -1.67
C PRO A 140 -8.28 -11.21 -1.49
N ILE A 141 -7.61 -10.18 -2.02
CA ILE A 141 -8.11 -8.80 -1.98
C ILE A 141 -9.46 -8.68 -2.68
N TYR A 142 -9.57 -9.29 -3.87
CA TYR A 142 -10.79 -9.33 -4.66
C TYR A 142 -11.10 -10.80 -5.01
N SER A 143 -12.31 -11.26 -4.72
CA SER A 143 -12.66 -12.68 -4.88
C SER A 143 -12.70 -13.17 -6.33
N ASN A 144 -13.05 -12.30 -7.28
CA ASN A 144 -13.28 -12.66 -8.69
C ASN A 144 -12.51 -11.75 -9.68
N ALA A 145 -11.47 -11.05 -9.23
CA ALA A 145 -10.72 -10.12 -10.06
C ALA A 145 -9.22 -10.25 -9.78
N PRO A 146 -8.45 -10.96 -10.62
CA PRO A 146 -7.00 -11.01 -10.48
C PRO A 146 -6.40 -9.61 -10.70
N ILE A 147 -5.21 -9.41 -10.12
CA ILE A 147 -4.46 -8.16 -10.27
C ILE A 147 -3.33 -8.43 -11.27
N ASP A 148 -3.40 -7.80 -12.43
CA ASP A 148 -2.43 -7.91 -13.50
C ASP A 148 -1.26 -6.96 -13.28
N LYS A 149 -0.04 -7.47 -13.39
CA LYS A 149 1.18 -6.67 -13.29
C LYS A 149 1.47 -5.98 -14.62
N LEU A 150 1.66 -4.66 -14.55
CA LEU A 150 2.16 -3.83 -15.63
C LEU A 150 3.55 -3.30 -15.26
N GLU A 151 4.40 -3.19 -16.26
CA GLU A 151 5.78 -2.71 -16.10
C GLU A 151 5.92 -1.31 -16.69
N CYS A 152 6.62 -0.43 -15.97
CA CYS A 152 6.95 0.90 -16.49
C CYS A 152 7.91 0.79 -17.69
N CYS A 153 7.58 1.44 -18.81
CA CYS A 153 8.42 1.47 -20.01
C CYS A 153 9.85 1.94 -19.71
N GLY A 154 10.01 2.95 -18.85
CA GLY A 154 11.32 3.44 -18.44
C GLY A 154 12.14 2.39 -17.66
N HIS A 155 11.48 1.55 -16.86
CA HIS A 155 12.15 0.43 -16.18
C HIS A 155 12.54 -0.68 -17.13
N ILE A 156 11.69 -1.00 -18.11
CA ILE A 156 12.03 -1.94 -19.19
C ILE A 156 13.23 -1.43 -19.99
N GLN A 157 13.24 -0.15 -20.37
CA GLN A 157 14.37 0.46 -21.08
C GLN A 157 15.67 0.39 -20.29
N LYS A 158 15.66 0.73 -18.98
CA LYS A 158 16.84 0.60 -18.11
C LYS A 158 17.34 -0.84 -18.04
N ARG A 159 16.43 -1.81 -17.92
CA ARG A 159 16.76 -3.25 -17.83
C ARG A 159 17.39 -3.76 -19.13
N ILE A 160 16.82 -3.40 -20.28
CA ILE A 160 17.36 -3.76 -21.59
C ILE A 160 18.71 -3.07 -21.81
N GLY A 161 18.81 -1.78 -21.54
CA GLY A 161 20.04 -1.01 -21.68
C GLY A 161 21.18 -1.60 -20.86
N LYS A 162 20.93 -1.99 -19.61
CA LYS A 162 21.93 -2.67 -18.78
C LYS A 162 22.42 -3.97 -19.42
N ARG A 163 21.52 -4.83 -19.92
CA ARG A 163 21.89 -6.10 -20.58
C ARG A 163 22.68 -5.90 -21.86
N LEU A 164 22.37 -4.86 -22.65
CA LEU A 164 23.13 -4.54 -23.85
C LEU A 164 24.56 -4.05 -23.54
N MET A 165 24.80 -3.57 -22.32
CA MET A 165 26.11 -3.10 -21.85
C MET A 165 26.92 -4.18 -21.11
N GLU A 166 26.27 -5.27 -20.67
CA GLU A 166 26.93 -6.42 -20.06
C GLU A 166 27.55 -7.29 -21.17
N LYS A 167 28.89 -7.37 -21.22
CA LYS A 167 29.65 -8.22 -22.16
C LYS A 167 29.67 -9.67 -21.73
#